data_AF-A0A931VLH4-F1
#
_entry.id   AF-A0A931VLH4-F1
#
_cell.length_a   1.000
_cell.length_b   1.000
_cell.length_c   1.000
_cell.angle_alpha   90.00
_cell.angle_beta   90.00
_cell.angle_gamma   90.00
#
_symmetry.space_group_name_H-M   'P 1'
#
loop_
_entity.id
_entity.type
_entity.pdbx_description
1 polymer ?
#
loop_
_entity_poly.entity_id
_entity_poly.type
_entity_poly.pdbx_seq_one_letter_code
_entity_poly.pdbx_strand_id
1 'polypeptide(L)' 'DPTQRCPDISLAKKNLDWEPTVQLEQGLKKTITYFEKLLKS' A
#
# COMPACT_ATOMS: atom_id res chain seq x y z
N ASP A 1 4.67 -17.67 7.40
CA ASP A 1 4.08 -16.63 6.52
C ASP A 1 5.18 -15.64 6.20
N PRO A 2 5.44 -15.25 4.94
CA PRO A 2 6.39 -14.19 4.63
C PRO A 2 6.02 -12.88 5.33
N THR A 3 7.04 -12.11 5.69
CA THR A 3 6.88 -10.78 6.28
C THR A 3 6.27 -9.77 5.30
N GLN A 4 6.43 -10.02 3.99
CA GLN A 4 5.83 -9.23 2.92
C GLN A 4 5.28 -10.17 1.83
N ARG A 5 4.01 -10.00 1.50
CA ARG A 5 3.40 -10.73 0.38
C ARG A 5 3.66 -9.98 -0.93
N CYS A 6 4.06 -10.72 -1.95
CA CYS A 6 4.32 -10.21 -3.30
C CYS A 6 3.43 -10.98 -4.29
N PRO A 7 2.11 -10.70 -4.34
CA PRO A 7 1.22 -11.39 -5.27
C PRO A 7 1.55 -11.00 -6.72
N ASP A 8 1.39 -11.93 -7.64
CA ASP A 8 1.37 -11.62 -9.07
C ASP A 8 0.09 -10.84 -9.40
N ILE A 9 0.25 -9.67 -10.01
CA ILE A 9 -0.84 -8.75 -10.37
C ILE A 9 -1.09 -8.68 -11.89
N SER A 10 -0.46 -9.56 -12.67
CA SER A 10 -0.53 -9.53 -14.15
C SER A 10 -1.96 -9.58 -14.68
N LEU A 11 -2.86 -10.32 -14.03
CA LEU A 11 -4.27 -10.43 -14.43
C LEU A 11 -5.03 -9.11 -14.26
N ALA A 12 -4.78 -8.39 -13.15
CA ALA A 12 -5.41 -7.11 -12.87
C ALA A 12 -4.91 -6.03 -13.83
N LYS A 13 -3.60 -6.00 -14.11
CA LYS A 13 -3.01 -5.11 -15.12
C LYS A 13 -3.66 -5.31 -16.49
N LYS A 14 -3.80 -6.58 -16.92
CA LYS A 14 -4.34 -6.91 -18.24
C LYS A 14 -5.82 -6.57 -18.39
N ASN A 15 -6.64 -6.90 -17.39
CA ASN A 15 -8.10 -6.86 -17.53
C ASN A 15 -8.74 -5.59 -16.97
N LEU A 16 -8.07 -4.93 -16.02
CA LEU A 16 -8.61 -3.78 -15.30
C LEU A 16 -7.79 -2.50 -15.51
N ASP A 17 -6.70 -2.57 -16.28
CA ASP A 17 -5.71 -1.50 -16.38
C ASP A 17 -5.27 -1.00 -14.99
N TRP A 18 -5.16 -1.94 -14.05
CA TRP A 18 -4.96 -1.63 -12.64
C TRP A 18 -3.57 -2.02 -12.17
N GLU A 19 -2.90 -1.06 -11.51
CA GLU A 19 -1.67 -1.27 -10.77
C GLU A 19 -1.55 -0.31 -9.57
N PRO A 20 -0.75 -0.64 -8.54
CA PRO A 20 -0.49 0.27 -7.43
C PRO A 20 0.19 1.56 -7.91
N THR A 21 -0.46 2.70 -7.69
CA THR A 21 0.06 4.02 -8.06
C THR A 21 0.86 4.71 -6.95
N VAL A 22 0.82 4.15 -5.74
CA VAL A 22 1.48 4.68 -4.54
C VAL A 22 2.61 3.73 -4.13
N GLN A 23 3.82 4.26 -4.02
CA GLN A 23 4.97 3.49 -3.52
C GLN A 23 4.78 3.14 -2.04
N LEU A 24 5.30 1.97 -1.63
CA LEU A 24 5.18 1.47 -0.26
C LEU A 24 5.63 2.50 0.78
N GLU A 25 6.82 3.07 0.62
CA GLU A 25 7.36 4.07 1.56
C GLU A 25 6.46 5.31 1.68
N GLN A 26 5.92 5.79 0.57
CA GLN A 26 5.03 6.95 0.55
C GLN A 26 3.71 6.64 1.28
N GLY A 27 3.14 5.45 1.05
CA GLY A 27 1.95 4.98 1.74
C GLY A 27 2.19 4.87 3.24
N LEU A 28 3.30 4.24 3.66
CA LEU A 28 3.65 4.06 5.07
C LEU A 28 3.81 5.39 5.80
N LYS A 29 4.51 6.38 5.22
CA LYS A 29 4.66 7.72 5.82
C LYS A 29 3.30 8.36 6.11
N LYS A 30 2.37 8.34 5.15
CA LYS A 30 1.02 8.91 5.31
C LYS A 30 0.23 8.19 6.41
N THR A 31 0.29 6.86 6.42
CA THR A 31 -0.41 6.03 7.41
C THR A 31 0.11 6.29 8.83
N ILE A 32 1.43 6.36 9.01
CA ILE A 32 2.05 6.67 10.32
C ILE A 32 1.59 8.05 10.79
N THR A 33 1.70 9.09 9.96
CA THR A 33 1.27 10.44 10.32
C THR A 33 -0.22 10.51 10.70
N TYR A 34 -1.09 9.74 10.02
CA TYR A 34 -2.50 9.67 10.39
C TYR A 34 -2.68 9.11 11.81
N PHE A 35 -2.05 7.98 12.13
CA PHE A 35 -2.17 7.37 13.45
C PHE A 35 -1.49 8.18 14.54
N GLU A 36 -0.36 8.83 14.26
CA GLU A 36 0.27 9.77 15.21
C GLU A 36 -0.68 10.90 15.59
N LYS A 37 -1.46 11.44 14.63
CA LYS A 37 -2.45 12.48 14.92
C LYS A 37 -3.64 11.92 15.70
N LEU A 38 -4.13 10.75 15.30
CA LEU A 38 -5.28 10.09 15.93
C LEU A 38 -5.01 9.70 17.39
N LEU A 39 -3.78 9.31 17.73
CA LEU A 39 -3.42 8.86 19.09
C LEU A 39 -2.93 9.97 20.01
N LYS A 40 -2.71 11.19 19.50
CA LYS A 40 -2.29 12.36 20.30
C LYS A 40 -3.47 13.14 20.89
N SER A 41 -4.71 12.74 20.61
CA SER A 41 -5.96 13.30 21.16
C SER A 41 -6.56 12.39 22.22
#